data_AF-K8Y6J2-F1
#
_entry.id   AF-K8Y6J2-F1
#
_cell.length_a   1.000
_cell.length_b   1.000
_cell.length_c   1.000
_cell.angle_alpha   90.00
_cell.angle_beta   90.00
_cell.angle_gamma   90.00
#
_symmetry.space_group_name_H-M   'P 1'
#
loop_
_entity.id
_entity.type
_entity.pdbx_description
1 polymer ?
#
loop_
_entity_poly.entity_id
_entity_poly.type
_entity_poly.pdbx_seq_one_letter_code
_entity_poly.pdbx_strand_id
1 'polypeptide(L)'
;MIVTDFFRILRSITKRKNSFYRDFPFDILPIMMILKVLIVFEILIFGHLLLAQQTIKKSESDLEKKVAEEVKKIRKISGMSEVFHFELPGRSFAEPILKLEKMGMVIIPFLLPYLSDTSKTHAVRAHGNGNRRVALVNEYIGYIINRIADHQFYLPGKTDEDDGIYLDDIDNSLADIDTVRAFQTLIANWYQKNKDKSLGKRKLDDLQDVFHTNRIAAYHWLGESKLEKYRLPLENKIKELLKGDSDTLKNSEMVYCATALGNIGNPKSAKILRKVANHLSYDYSGGERVLWKYHTPNIYELFEVHEVLAKLGHKKEALVRLNELKKDYLKEMDGDTQKEFLENLRKAKKW
;
A
#
# COMPACT_ATOMS: atom_id res chain seq x y z
N MET A 1 -34.48 28.47 13.80
CA MET A 1 -35.88 28.02 14.03
C MET A 1 -36.00 27.12 15.26
N ILE A 2 -35.11 26.14 15.47
CA ILE A 2 -35.16 25.18 16.60
C ILE A 2 -34.98 25.81 18.00
N VAL A 3 -34.13 26.83 18.14
CA VAL A 3 -33.85 27.47 19.45
C VAL A 3 -35.05 28.26 19.97
N THR A 4 -35.79 28.92 19.09
CA THR A 4 -36.95 29.76 19.45
C THR A 4 -38.13 28.92 19.93
N ASP A 5 -38.32 27.74 19.34
CA ASP A 5 -39.36 26.80 19.73
C ASP A 5 -39.05 26.09 21.06
N PHE A 6 -37.76 25.81 21.33
CA PHE A 6 -37.33 25.25 22.62
C PHE A 6 -37.66 26.18 23.80
N PHE A 7 -37.34 27.47 23.69
CA PHE A 7 -37.68 28.44 24.74
C PHE A 7 -39.18 28.65 24.88
N ARG A 8 -39.95 28.57 23.79
CA ARG A 8 -41.43 28.64 23.81
C ARG A 8 -42.05 27.45 24.54
N ILE A 9 -41.53 26.24 24.30
CA ILE A 9 -41.93 25.00 24.99
C ILE A 9 -41.57 25.09 26.48
N LEU A 10 -40.34 25.53 26.81
CA LEU A 10 -39.91 25.70 28.20
C LEU A 10 -40.81 26.69 28.96
N ARG A 11 -41.19 27.81 28.32
CA ARG A 11 -42.07 28.82 28.90
C ARG A 11 -43.50 28.30 29.10
N SER A 12 -43.99 27.45 28.18
CA SER A 12 -45.28 26.78 28.29
C SER A 12 -45.34 25.79 29.47
N ILE A 13 -44.28 24.98 29.63
CA ILE A 13 -44.14 24.02 30.75
C ILE A 13 -44.08 24.77 32.09
N THR A 14 -43.35 25.89 32.13
CA THR A 14 -43.22 26.72 33.35
C THR A 14 -44.53 27.39 33.73
N LYS A 15 -45.37 27.80 32.75
CA LYS A 15 -46.67 28.43 33.00
C LYS A 15 -47.74 27.45 33.51
N ARG A 16 -47.68 26.19 33.07
CA ARG A 16 -48.59 25.11 33.55
C ARG A 16 -48.24 24.60 34.96
N LYS A 17 -47.00 24.80 35.43
CA LYS A 17 -46.58 24.41 36.78
C LYS A 17 -47.42 25.06 37.88
N ASN A 18 -47.81 26.33 37.75
CA ASN A 18 -48.54 27.03 38.81
C ASN A 18 -49.93 26.45 39.12
N SER A 19 -50.49 25.59 38.27
CA SER A 19 -51.80 24.97 38.49
C SER A 19 -51.74 23.53 39.04
N PHE A 20 -50.59 22.85 38.95
CA PHE A 20 -50.51 21.39 39.22
C PHE A 20 -49.93 21.04 40.61
N TYR A 21 -49.42 22.02 41.35
CA TYR A 21 -48.78 21.83 42.65
C TYR A 21 -49.74 21.71 43.84
N ARG A 22 -51.06 21.72 43.64
CA ARG A 22 -52.01 21.72 44.77
C ARG A 22 -52.39 20.33 45.31
N ASP A 23 -52.36 19.25 44.53
CA ASP A 23 -52.97 17.96 44.95
C ASP A 23 -52.16 16.67 44.63
N PHE A 24 -50.84 16.72 44.45
CA PHE A 24 -50.03 15.50 44.18
C PHE A 24 -49.26 15.01 45.44
N PRO A 25 -49.36 13.73 45.85
CA PRO A 25 -48.86 13.23 47.14
C PRO A 25 -47.38 12.83 47.15
N PHE A 26 -46.64 13.16 46.09
CA PHE A 26 -45.19 12.90 46.01
C PHE A 26 -44.44 14.21 46.07
N ASP A 27 -43.33 14.25 46.82
CA ASP A 27 -42.44 15.39 46.89
C ASP A 27 -41.85 15.64 45.48
N ILE A 28 -42.34 16.66 44.76
CA ILE A 28 -41.96 16.96 43.37
C ILE A 28 -40.57 17.63 43.30
N LEU A 29 -40.05 18.10 44.44
CA LEU A 29 -38.77 18.82 44.57
C LEU A 29 -37.56 17.97 44.12
N PRO A 30 -37.37 16.73 44.59
CA PRO A 30 -36.29 15.85 44.11
C PRO A 30 -36.36 15.57 42.61
N ILE A 31 -37.54 15.32 42.06
CA ILE A 31 -37.75 15.04 40.63
C ILE A 31 -37.39 16.26 39.79
N MET A 32 -37.80 17.46 40.24
CA MET A 32 -37.47 18.71 39.57
C MET A 32 -35.97 19.04 39.64
N MET A 33 -35.29 18.67 40.73
CA MET A 33 -33.86 18.85 40.89
C MET A 33 -33.08 17.92 39.95
N ILE A 34 -33.46 16.64 39.88
CA ILE A 34 -32.89 15.67 38.95
C ILE A 34 -33.06 16.13 37.50
N LEU A 35 -34.26 16.60 37.13
CA LEU A 35 -34.53 17.08 35.77
C LEU A 35 -33.66 18.30 35.40
N LYS A 36 -33.46 19.24 36.33
CA LYS A 36 -32.56 20.39 36.11
C LYS A 36 -31.11 19.97 35.91
N VAL A 37 -30.63 19.01 36.70
CA VAL A 37 -29.27 18.48 36.57
C VAL A 37 -29.08 17.78 35.22
N LEU A 38 -30.06 16.98 34.79
CA LEU A 38 -30.03 16.32 33.48
C LEU A 38 -30.00 17.33 32.31
N ILE A 39 -30.82 18.38 32.37
CA ILE A 39 -30.83 19.45 31.35
C ILE A 39 -29.48 20.17 31.29
N VAL A 40 -28.87 20.48 32.44
CA VAL A 40 -27.54 21.12 32.49
C VAL A 40 -26.48 20.19 31.92
N PHE A 41 -26.54 18.89 32.22
CA PHE A 41 -25.61 17.89 31.72
C PHE A 41 -25.70 17.74 30.19
N GLU A 42 -26.91 17.70 29.62
CA GLU A 42 -27.13 17.66 28.17
C GLU A 42 -26.59 18.92 27.46
N ILE A 43 -26.83 20.11 28.03
CA ILE A 43 -26.30 21.37 27.48
C ILE A 43 -24.76 21.37 27.50
N LEU A 44 -24.14 20.88 28.57
CA LEU A 44 -22.68 20.77 28.66
C LEU A 44 -22.11 19.81 27.62
N ILE A 45 -22.72 18.63 27.45
CA ILE A 45 -22.33 17.65 26.42
C ILE A 45 -22.45 18.27 25.02
N PHE A 46 -23.58 18.91 24.74
CA PHE A 46 -23.83 19.52 23.42
C PHE A 46 -22.87 20.69 23.14
N GLY A 47 -22.58 21.50 24.16
CA GLY A 47 -21.58 22.58 24.06
C GLY A 47 -20.18 22.06 23.75
N HIS A 48 -19.75 20.98 24.41
CA HIS A 48 -18.46 20.33 24.13
C HIS A 48 -18.42 19.73 22.73
N LEU A 49 -19.52 19.11 22.27
CA LEU A 49 -19.62 18.56 20.92
C LEU A 49 -19.51 19.66 19.85
N LEU A 50 -20.18 20.81 20.04
CA LEU A 50 -20.10 21.95 19.13
C LEU A 50 -18.68 22.54 19.08
N LEU A 51 -18.03 22.71 20.22
CA LEU A 51 -16.64 23.20 20.29
C LEU A 51 -15.66 22.22 19.61
N ALA A 52 -15.85 20.92 19.80
CA ALA A 52 -15.07 19.89 19.11
C ALA A 52 -15.25 19.97 17.59
N GLN A 53 -16.50 20.10 17.11
CA GLN A 53 -16.78 20.26 15.68
C GLN A 53 -16.15 21.53 15.09
N GLN A 54 -16.21 22.66 15.79
CA GLN A 54 -15.56 23.90 15.35
C GLN A 54 -14.03 23.76 15.29
N THR A 55 -13.45 23.09 16.30
CA THR A 55 -12.00 22.86 16.36
C THR A 55 -11.54 21.95 15.21
N ILE A 56 -12.28 20.88 14.92
CA ILE A 56 -12.00 19.98 13.79
C ILE A 56 -12.05 20.75 12.47
N LYS A 57 -13.13 21.50 12.20
CA LYS A 57 -13.27 22.31 10.98
C LYS A 57 -12.14 23.32 10.80
N LYS A 58 -11.73 23.98 11.88
CA LYS A 58 -10.60 24.93 11.83
C LYS A 58 -9.30 24.21 11.49
N SER A 59 -9.04 23.06 12.12
CA SER A 59 -7.84 22.26 11.84
C SER A 59 -7.77 21.74 10.40
N GLU A 60 -8.91 21.31 9.83
CA GLU A 60 -9.00 20.90 8.43
C GLU A 60 -8.74 22.07 7.48
N SER A 61 -9.32 23.25 7.73
CA SER A 61 -9.07 24.45 6.91
C SER A 61 -7.60 24.90 6.98
N ASP A 62 -6.97 24.82 8.16
CA ASP A 62 -5.56 25.16 8.31
C ASP A 62 -4.66 24.15 7.58
N LEU A 63 -5.04 22.86 7.56
CA LEU A 63 -4.34 21.83 6.81
C LEU A 63 -4.49 22.03 5.29
N GLU A 64 -5.71 22.28 4.81
CA GLU A 64 -6.01 22.56 3.41
C GLU A 64 -5.17 23.74 2.89
N LYS A 65 -5.10 24.84 3.66
CA LYS A 65 -4.27 26.01 3.31
C LYS A 65 -2.79 25.65 3.22
N LYS A 66 -2.27 24.85 4.16
CA LYS A 66 -0.87 24.41 4.12
C LYS A 66 -0.59 23.54 2.89
N VAL A 67 -1.48 22.61 2.57
CA VAL A 67 -1.37 21.78 1.37
C VAL A 67 -1.37 22.66 0.11
N ALA A 68 -2.32 23.59 0.00
CA ALA A 68 -2.42 24.50 -1.14
C ALA A 68 -1.15 25.35 -1.35
N GLU A 69 -0.56 25.87 -0.27
CA GLU A 69 0.68 26.65 -0.33
C GLU A 69 1.88 25.81 -0.79
N GLU A 70 2.01 24.57 -0.34
CA GLU A 70 3.09 23.69 -0.80
C GLU A 70 2.87 23.22 -2.25
N VAL A 71 1.63 22.92 -2.65
CA VAL A 71 1.31 22.59 -4.06
C VAL A 71 1.60 23.77 -5.00
N LYS A 72 1.32 25.01 -4.57
CA LYS A 72 1.70 26.20 -5.34
C LYS A 72 3.21 26.30 -5.58
N LYS A 73 4.03 25.81 -4.64
CA LYS A 73 5.50 25.77 -4.80
C LYS A 73 5.96 24.65 -5.73
N ILE A 74 5.19 23.58 -5.92
CA ILE A 74 5.49 22.52 -6.91
C ILE A 74 5.63 23.11 -8.32
N ARG A 75 4.80 24.09 -8.69
CA ARG A 75 4.91 24.81 -9.98
C ARG A 75 6.28 25.44 -10.22
N LYS A 76 6.97 25.80 -9.15
CA LYS A 76 8.30 26.44 -9.19
C LYS A 76 9.44 25.43 -9.19
N ILE A 77 9.16 24.13 -9.04
CA ILE A 77 10.18 23.10 -9.19
C ILE A 77 10.78 23.21 -10.59
N SER A 78 12.10 23.22 -10.63
CA SER A 78 12.90 23.38 -11.82
C SER A 78 14.00 22.32 -11.86
N GLY A 79 14.59 22.14 -13.04
CA GLY A 79 15.65 21.17 -13.27
C GLY A 79 15.31 20.28 -14.44
N MET A 80 16.25 19.42 -14.79
CA MET A 80 16.11 18.46 -15.87
C MET A 80 16.38 17.07 -15.30
N SER A 81 15.60 16.07 -15.74
CA SER A 81 15.84 14.69 -15.30
C SER A 81 17.19 14.20 -15.82
N GLU A 82 17.80 13.25 -15.13
CA GLU A 82 18.96 12.55 -15.67
C GLU A 82 18.58 11.90 -17.02
N VAL A 83 19.51 11.98 -17.98
CA VAL A 83 19.28 11.78 -19.42
C VAL A 83 18.61 10.43 -19.75
N PHE A 84 18.70 9.43 -18.88
CA PHE A 84 18.26 8.06 -19.14
C PHE A 84 16.98 7.62 -18.45
N HIS A 85 16.38 8.45 -17.58
CA HIS A 85 15.33 7.94 -16.68
C HIS A 85 13.96 8.62 -16.81
N PHE A 86 13.82 9.67 -17.62
CA PHE A 86 12.58 10.44 -17.81
C PHE A 86 11.82 10.75 -16.50
N GLU A 87 12.54 10.86 -15.39
CA GLU A 87 11.96 11.00 -14.06
C GLU A 87 11.44 12.41 -13.83
N LEU A 88 10.62 12.60 -12.79
CA LEU A 88 10.28 13.93 -12.31
C LEU A 88 11.50 14.59 -11.64
N PRO A 89 11.97 15.74 -12.15
CA PRO A 89 13.09 16.46 -11.54
C PRO A 89 12.82 16.82 -10.07
N GLY A 90 13.82 16.63 -9.21
CA GLY A 90 13.69 16.97 -7.79
C GLY A 90 12.69 16.12 -7.00
N ARG A 91 12.13 15.04 -7.57
CA ARG A 91 11.12 14.18 -6.92
C ARG A 91 11.52 13.68 -5.52
N SER A 92 12.82 13.46 -5.27
CA SER A 92 13.31 12.92 -4.00
C SER A 92 13.83 13.97 -3.02
N PHE A 93 14.01 15.23 -3.45
CA PHE A 93 14.76 16.24 -2.67
C PHE A 93 14.11 17.63 -2.65
N ALA A 94 13.10 17.88 -3.48
CA ALA A 94 12.43 19.17 -3.49
C ALA A 94 11.68 19.39 -2.18
N GLU A 95 11.98 20.51 -1.51
CA GLU A 95 11.38 20.88 -0.23
C GLU A 95 9.85 20.78 -0.18
N PRO A 96 9.06 21.27 -1.17
CA PRO A 96 7.60 21.15 -1.12
C PRO A 96 7.11 19.69 -1.13
N ILE A 97 7.79 18.80 -1.86
CA ILE A 97 7.46 17.37 -1.90
C ILE A 97 7.71 16.75 -0.53
N LEU A 98 8.90 16.96 0.03
CA LEU A 98 9.27 16.43 1.35
C LEU A 98 8.35 16.95 2.47
N LYS A 99 7.89 18.21 2.37
CA LYS A 99 6.93 18.77 3.33
C LYS A 99 5.58 18.08 3.24
N LEU A 100 5.05 17.87 2.03
CA LEU A 100 3.80 17.16 1.82
C LEU A 100 3.90 15.69 2.28
N GLU A 101 4.98 14.99 1.95
CA GLU A 101 5.23 13.62 2.43
C GLU A 101 5.23 13.54 3.96
N LYS A 102 5.87 14.50 4.64
CA LYS A 102 5.91 14.57 6.12
C LYS A 102 4.55 14.82 6.77
N MET A 103 3.60 15.45 6.06
CA MET A 103 2.24 15.61 6.57
C MET A 103 1.48 14.27 6.58
N GLY A 104 1.91 13.29 5.78
CA GLY A 104 1.42 11.92 5.82
C GLY A 104 0.02 11.73 5.24
N MET A 105 -0.58 10.56 5.50
CA MET A 105 -1.83 10.14 4.84
C MET A 105 -3.00 11.12 4.99
N VAL A 106 -3.05 11.89 6.07
CA VAL A 106 -4.15 12.83 6.35
C VAL A 106 -4.33 13.88 5.25
N ILE A 107 -3.29 14.17 4.46
CA ILE A 107 -3.38 15.15 3.38
C ILE A 107 -3.88 14.59 2.04
N ILE A 108 -3.99 13.27 1.89
CA ILE A 108 -4.42 12.65 0.62
C ILE A 108 -5.74 13.27 0.10
N PRO A 109 -6.81 13.44 0.91
CA PRO A 109 -8.05 14.06 0.43
C PRO A 109 -7.88 15.47 -0.14
N PHE A 110 -6.96 16.25 0.42
CA PHE A 110 -6.68 17.62 -0.02
C PHE A 110 -5.78 17.68 -1.26
N LEU A 111 -5.06 16.59 -1.55
CA LEU A 111 -4.26 16.44 -2.77
C LEU A 111 -5.10 16.00 -3.98
N LEU A 112 -6.20 15.26 -3.77
CA LEU A 112 -7.03 14.71 -4.85
C LEU A 112 -7.47 15.74 -5.91
N PRO A 113 -7.93 16.96 -5.55
CA PRO A 113 -8.33 17.95 -6.55
C PRO A 113 -7.19 18.36 -7.49
N TYR A 114 -5.94 18.30 -7.02
CA TYR A 114 -4.77 18.69 -7.81
C TYR A 114 -4.32 17.62 -8.81
N LEU A 115 -4.91 16.42 -8.81
CA LEU A 115 -4.73 15.47 -9.92
C LEU A 115 -5.29 16.01 -11.25
N SER A 116 -6.20 16.98 -11.18
CA SER A 116 -6.71 17.71 -12.36
C SER A 116 -5.87 18.95 -12.72
N ASP A 117 -4.82 19.30 -11.96
CA ASP A 117 -3.99 20.47 -12.22
C ASP A 117 -2.92 20.16 -13.29
N THR A 118 -3.24 20.49 -14.54
CA THR A 118 -2.34 20.34 -15.69
C THR A 118 -1.42 21.55 -15.91
N SER A 119 -1.28 22.43 -14.91
CA SER A 119 -0.35 23.55 -14.97
C SER A 119 1.09 23.04 -15.17
N LYS A 120 1.82 23.71 -16.06
CA LYS A 120 3.24 23.43 -16.31
C LYS A 120 4.09 23.85 -15.11
N THR A 121 5.10 23.05 -14.81
CA THR A 121 6.20 23.40 -13.89
C THR A 121 7.36 24.03 -14.67
N HIS A 122 8.46 24.39 -14.00
CA HIS A 122 9.73 24.75 -14.64
C HIS A 122 10.66 23.55 -14.84
N ALA A 123 10.20 22.35 -14.50
CA ALA A 123 10.96 21.11 -14.60
C ALA A 123 10.76 20.46 -15.98
N VAL A 124 11.85 19.91 -16.52
CA VAL A 124 11.87 19.26 -17.83
C VAL A 124 12.26 17.80 -17.67
N ARG A 125 11.39 16.91 -18.14
CA ARG A 125 11.67 15.49 -18.29
C ARG A 125 12.41 15.30 -19.60
N ALA A 126 13.51 14.57 -19.55
CA ALA A 126 14.39 14.31 -20.68
C ALA A 126 14.58 12.82 -20.85
N HIS A 127 14.44 12.35 -22.09
CA HIS A 127 14.64 10.96 -22.46
C HIS A 127 15.97 10.81 -23.20
N GLY A 128 16.56 9.62 -23.12
CA GLY A 128 17.86 9.32 -23.75
C GLY A 128 17.82 9.38 -25.28
N ASN A 129 16.63 9.43 -25.88
CA ASN A 129 16.41 9.57 -27.32
C ASN A 129 16.27 11.04 -27.77
N GLY A 130 16.47 12.01 -26.87
CA GLY A 130 16.38 13.44 -27.15
C GLY A 130 14.99 14.06 -26.90
N ASN A 131 13.96 13.25 -26.63
CA ASN A 131 12.63 13.77 -26.30
C ASN A 131 12.66 14.56 -24.98
N ARG A 132 11.99 15.72 -24.98
CA ARG A 132 11.86 16.59 -23.82
C ARG A 132 10.42 17.02 -23.63
N ARG A 133 9.93 16.99 -22.39
CA ARG A 133 8.60 17.47 -22.05
C ARG A 133 8.64 18.21 -20.71
N VAL A 134 7.87 19.29 -20.62
CA VAL A 134 7.70 20.00 -19.35
C VAL A 134 6.80 19.17 -18.43
N ALA A 135 7.27 18.94 -17.20
CA ALA A 135 6.51 18.22 -16.19
C ALA A 135 5.29 19.03 -15.74
N LEU A 136 4.20 18.35 -15.42
CA LEU A 136 2.94 18.95 -14.97
C LEU A 136 2.79 18.81 -13.45
N VAL A 137 1.98 19.68 -12.84
CA VAL A 137 1.72 19.61 -11.39
C VAL A 137 1.08 18.27 -11.01
N ASN A 138 0.07 17.82 -11.74
CA ASN A 138 -0.61 16.56 -11.44
C ASN A 138 0.29 15.32 -11.43
N GLU A 139 1.36 15.28 -12.24
CA GLU A 139 2.36 14.20 -12.20
C GLU A 139 3.08 14.14 -10.85
N TYR A 140 3.49 15.30 -10.31
CA TYR A 140 4.07 15.37 -8.96
C TYR A 140 3.05 15.00 -7.88
N ILE A 141 1.78 15.39 -8.05
CA ILE A 141 0.72 15.03 -7.10
C ILE A 141 0.49 13.52 -7.07
N GLY A 142 0.43 12.87 -8.24
CA GLY A 142 0.32 11.42 -8.36
C GLY A 142 1.48 10.71 -7.65
N TYR A 143 2.71 11.15 -7.93
CA TYR A 143 3.92 10.66 -7.26
C TYR A 143 3.85 10.81 -5.72
N ILE A 144 3.49 12.01 -5.23
CA ILE A 144 3.37 12.29 -3.80
C ILE A 144 2.31 11.39 -3.15
N ILE A 145 1.17 11.18 -3.81
CA ILE A 145 0.11 10.31 -3.29
C ILE A 145 0.61 8.87 -3.17
N ASN A 146 1.25 8.31 -4.20
CA ASN A 146 1.83 6.97 -4.17
C ASN A 146 2.81 6.81 -2.99
N ARG A 147 3.66 7.83 -2.78
CA ARG A 147 4.67 7.87 -1.71
C ARG A 147 4.07 7.93 -0.31
N ILE A 148 3.10 8.84 -0.09
CA ILE A 148 2.40 8.97 1.19
C ILE A 148 1.60 7.70 1.49
N ALA A 149 0.97 7.13 0.47
CA ALA A 149 0.19 5.91 0.58
C ALA A 149 1.09 4.67 0.78
N ASP A 150 2.36 4.71 0.36
CA ASP A 150 3.23 3.53 0.25
C ASP A 150 2.50 2.40 -0.51
N HIS A 151 1.89 2.79 -1.62
CA HIS A 151 1.00 1.96 -2.44
C HIS A 151 0.98 2.51 -3.86
N GLN A 152 1.09 1.63 -4.85
CA GLN A 152 1.02 1.99 -6.27
C GLN A 152 -0.42 1.92 -6.75
N PHE A 153 -0.98 3.07 -7.12
CA PHE A 153 -2.32 3.15 -7.68
C PHE A 153 -2.31 2.85 -9.18
N TYR A 154 -3.20 1.95 -9.57
CA TYR A 154 -3.30 1.41 -10.92
C TYR A 154 -4.77 1.31 -11.33
N LEU A 155 -5.08 1.72 -12.56
CA LEU A 155 -6.37 1.47 -13.19
C LEU A 155 -6.21 0.34 -14.21
N PRO A 156 -7.05 -0.71 -14.16
CA PRO A 156 -7.00 -1.77 -15.16
C PRO A 156 -7.32 -1.21 -16.55
N GLY A 157 -6.62 -1.73 -17.56
CA GLY A 157 -6.90 -1.44 -18.96
C GLY A 157 -8.31 -1.85 -19.39
N LYS A 158 -8.75 -1.38 -20.56
CA LYS A 158 -10.06 -1.76 -21.15
C LYS A 158 -10.00 -3.10 -21.90
N THR A 159 -8.80 -3.63 -22.11
CA THR A 159 -8.48 -4.82 -22.90
C THR A 159 -7.86 -5.90 -22.00
N ASP A 160 -7.90 -7.16 -22.43
CA ASP A 160 -7.31 -8.30 -21.72
C ASP A 160 -5.77 -8.33 -21.81
N GLU A 161 -5.16 -7.40 -22.56
CA GLU A 161 -3.72 -7.16 -22.59
C GLU A 161 -3.35 -6.16 -21.48
N ASP A 162 -2.14 -6.28 -20.92
CA ASP A 162 -1.62 -5.55 -19.75
C ASP A 162 -1.41 -4.04 -20.03
N ASP A 163 -2.50 -3.36 -20.40
CA ASP A 163 -2.59 -1.97 -20.86
C ASP A 163 -3.06 -1.02 -19.75
N GLY A 164 -2.90 -1.42 -18.48
CA GLY A 164 -3.39 -0.59 -17.40
C GLY A 164 -2.49 0.61 -17.12
N ILE A 165 -3.10 1.58 -16.45
CA ILE A 165 -2.58 2.93 -16.34
C ILE A 165 -2.10 3.15 -14.91
N TYR A 166 -0.86 3.61 -14.75
CA TYR A 166 -0.29 3.96 -13.45
C TYR A 166 -0.60 5.42 -13.08
N LEU A 167 -0.84 5.69 -11.80
CA LEU A 167 -1.11 7.06 -11.35
C LEU A 167 0.04 8.02 -11.68
N ASP A 168 1.28 7.54 -11.58
CA ASP A 168 2.50 8.28 -11.90
C ASP A 168 3.08 7.90 -13.27
N ASP A 169 2.26 7.28 -14.14
CA ASP A 169 2.69 6.95 -15.49
C ASP A 169 3.17 8.18 -16.23
N ILE A 170 4.21 7.94 -17.01
CA ILE A 170 4.97 8.89 -17.76
C ILE A 170 4.20 9.34 -19.01
N ASP A 171 3.43 8.43 -19.61
CA ASP A 171 2.89 8.57 -20.96
C ASP A 171 1.39 8.90 -21.01
N ASN A 172 0.97 9.88 -20.19
CA ASN A 172 -0.34 10.56 -20.22
C ASN A 172 -1.47 9.98 -19.35
N SER A 173 -1.17 9.25 -18.27
CA SER A 173 -2.18 8.71 -17.34
C SER A 173 -3.13 9.74 -16.73
N LEU A 174 -2.75 11.02 -16.71
CA LEU A 174 -3.57 12.11 -16.17
C LEU A 174 -3.90 13.19 -17.21
N ALA A 175 -3.92 12.83 -18.50
CA ALA A 175 -4.23 13.77 -19.58
C ALA A 175 -5.74 13.91 -19.84
N ASP A 176 -6.52 12.85 -19.66
CA ASP A 176 -7.98 12.89 -19.85
C ASP A 176 -8.72 12.98 -18.49
N ILE A 177 -9.83 13.72 -18.50
CA ILE A 177 -10.60 14.02 -17.28
C ILE A 177 -11.26 12.78 -16.67
N ASP A 178 -11.58 11.77 -17.48
CA ASP A 178 -12.27 10.57 -17.02
C ASP A 178 -11.30 9.66 -16.26
N THR A 179 -10.07 9.49 -16.75
CA THR A 179 -8.99 8.78 -16.05
C THR A 179 -8.62 9.51 -14.75
N VAL A 180 -8.53 10.84 -14.76
CA VAL A 180 -8.31 11.63 -13.54
C VAL A 180 -9.41 11.38 -12.50
N ARG A 181 -10.69 11.37 -12.90
CA ARG A 181 -11.82 11.08 -12.00
C ARG A 181 -11.80 9.63 -11.49
N ALA A 182 -11.41 8.69 -12.34
CA ALA A 182 -11.27 7.29 -11.96
C ALA A 182 -10.19 7.11 -10.89
N PHE A 183 -9.02 7.75 -11.05
CA PHE A 183 -7.99 7.77 -10.02
C PHE A 183 -8.44 8.47 -8.74
N GLN A 184 -9.06 9.65 -8.84
CA GLN A 184 -9.60 10.36 -7.67
C GLN A 184 -10.55 9.46 -6.86
N THR A 185 -11.42 8.71 -7.55
CA THR A 185 -12.36 7.77 -6.93
C THR A 185 -11.63 6.58 -6.30
N LEU A 186 -10.69 5.97 -7.03
CA LEU A 186 -9.88 4.85 -6.55
C LEU A 186 -9.12 5.22 -5.27
N ILE A 187 -8.41 6.35 -5.29
CA ILE A 187 -7.59 6.82 -4.17
C ILE A 187 -8.48 7.22 -2.99
N ALA A 188 -9.62 7.89 -3.23
CA ALA A 188 -10.57 8.23 -2.17
C ALA A 188 -11.11 6.97 -1.47
N ASN A 189 -11.51 5.96 -2.24
CA ASN A 189 -12.00 4.69 -1.71
C ASN A 189 -10.92 3.96 -0.92
N TRP A 190 -9.70 3.88 -1.47
CA TRP A 190 -8.55 3.30 -0.77
C TRP A 190 -8.24 4.07 0.53
N TYR A 191 -8.27 5.40 0.51
CA TYR A 191 -8.02 6.23 1.69
C TYR A 191 -9.06 5.96 2.78
N GLN A 192 -10.36 5.95 2.45
CA GLN A 192 -11.40 5.67 3.44
C GLN A 192 -11.25 4.28 4.06
N LYS A 193 -10.85 3.28 3.27
CA LYS A 193 -10.58 1.91 3.76
C LYS A 193 -9.34 1.82 4.64
N ASN A 194 -8.36 2.72 4.49
CA ASN A 194 -7.01 2.54 5.04
C ASN A 194 -6.51 3.63 6.00
N LYS A 195 -7.19 4.78 6.11
CA LYS A 195 -6.76 5.93 6.92
C LYS A 195 -6.49 5.61 8.39
N ASP A 196 -7.25 4.68 8.97
CA ASP A 196 -7.14 4.29 10.38
C ASP A 196 -6.29 3.02 10.59
N LYS A 197 -5.72 2.45 9.52
CA LYS A 197 -4.91 1.23 9.60
C LYS A 197 -3.44 1.56 9.78
N SER A 198 -2.79 0.82 10.68
CA SER A 198 -1.32 0.77 10.73
C SER A 198 -0.73 0.32 9.39
N LEU A 199 0.48 0.76 9.08
CA LEU A 199 1.21 0.35 7.86
C LEU A 199 1.26 -1.18 7.72
N GLY A 200 1.58 -1.89 8.79
CA GLY A 200 1.63 -3.36 8.75
C GLY A 200 0.28 -4.03 8.46
N LYS A 201 -0.85 -3.41 8.81
CA LYS A 201 -2.17 -3.93 8.41
C LYS A 201 -2.46 -3.65 6.93
N ARG A 202 -2.00 -2.51 6.41
CA ARG A 202 -2.11 -2.18 4.98
C ARG A 202 -1.29 -3.13 4.12
N LYS A 203 -0.02 -3.38 4.49
CA LYS A 203 0.83 -4.37 3.79
C LYS A 203 0.29 -5.79 3.84
N LEU A 204 -0.41 -6.18 4.91
CA LEU A 204 -1.11 -7.47 4.94
C LEU A 204 -2.29 -7.52 3.96
N ASP A 205 -3.03 -6.43 3.80
CA ASP A 205 -4.10 -6.34 2.82
C ASP A 205 -3.53 -6.35 1.39
N ASP A 206 -2.36 -5.73 1.18
CA ASP A 206 -1.66 -5.69 -0.11
C ASP A 206 -1.18 -7.09 -0.58
N LEU A 207 -1.11 -8.11 0.28
CA LEU A 207 -0.82 -9.50 -0.13
C LEU A 207 -1.86 -10.05 -1.13
N GLN A 208 -3.06 -9.46 -1.14
CA GLN A 208 -4.17 -9.83 -2.02
C GLN A 208 -4.51 -8.70 -3.00
N ASP A 209 -3.62 -7.72 -3.15
CA ASP A 209 -3.80 -6.68 -4.15
C ASP A 209 -3.85 -7.27 -5.55
N VAL A 210 -4.65 -6.70 -6.45
CA VAL A 210 -4.75 -7.16 -7.83
C VAL A 210 -3.43 -6.91 -8.56
N PHE A 211 -2.71 -5.84 -8.21
CA PHE A 211 -1.47 -5.47 -8.86
C PHE A 211 -0.25 -6.09 -8.18
N HIS A 212 0.57 -6.78 -8.98
CA HIS A 212 1.69 -7.58 -8.46
C HIS A 212 2.77 -6.74 -7.78
N THR A 213 3.04 -5.51 -8.24
CA THR A 213 4.05 -4.62 -7.60
C THR A 213 3.70 -4.33 -6.15
N ASN A 214 2.41 -4.12 -5.83
CA ASN A 214 1.95 -3.92 -4.46
C ASN A 214 2.18 -5.19 -3.62
N ARG A 215 1.86 -6.36 -4.17
CA ARG A 215 2.12 -7.66 -3.51
C ARG A 215 3.60 -7.86 -3.22
N ILE A 216 4.47 -7.61 -4.20
CA ILE A 216 5.92 -7.74 -4.07
C ILE A 216 6.47 -6.79 -3.00
N ALA A 217 6.08 -5.51 -3.05
CA ALA A 217 6.47 -4.53 -2.04
C ALA A 217 6.01 -4.95 -0.63
N ALA A 218 4.82 -5.56 -0.51
CA ALA A 218 4.34 -6.11 0.75
C ALA A 218 5.20 -7.27 1.26
N TYR A 219 5.60 -8.22 0.40
CA TYR A 219 6.50 -9.32 0.80
C TYR A 219 7.80 -8.80 1.38
N HIS A 220 8.45 -7.84 0.69
CA HIS A 220 9.69 -7.21 1.17
C HIS A 220 9.50 -6.56 2.54
N TRP A 221 8.52 -5.66 2.67
CA TRP A 221 8.29 -4.93 3.92
C TRP A 221 7.98 -5.88 5.09
N LEU A 222 7.13 -6.88 4.86
CA LEU A 222 6.76 -7.85 5.90
C LEU A 222 7.96 -8.69 6.35
N GLY A 223 8.82 -9.10 5.41
CA GLY A 223 10.07 -9.79 5.71
C GLY A 223 11.07 -8.94 6.48
N GLU A 224 11.30 -7.70 6.03
CA GLU A 224 12.23 -6.75 6.67
C GLU A 224 11.81 -6.33 8.07
N SER A 225 10.51 -6.35 8.37
CA SER A 225 10.00 -6.09 9.72
C SER A 225 10.49 -7.12 10.76
N LYS A 226 10.86 -8.33 10.31
CA LYS A 226 11.28 -9.48 11.15
C LYS A 226 10.28 -9.87 12.24
N LEU A 227 9.00 -9.48 12.10
CA LEU A 227 7.98 -9.78 13.11
C LEU A 227 7.31 -11.14 12.85
N GLU A 228 7.36 -12.04 13.84
CA GLU A 228 6.80 -13.40 13.71
C GLU A 228 5.30 -13.42 13.36
N LYS A 229 4.54 -12.40 13.76
CA LYS A 229 3.10 -12.30 13.45
C LYS A 229 2.78 -12.29 11.95
N TYR A 230 3.74 -11.94 11.09
CA TYR A 230 3.57 -11.93 9.63
C TYR A 230 3.94 -13.25 8.95
N ARG A 231 4.53 -14.20 9.69
CA ARG A 231 4.90 -15.52 9.18
C ARG A 231 3.70 -16.24 8.57
N LEU A 232 2.61 -16.39 9.34
CA LEU A 232 1.48 -17.21 8.91
C LEU A 232 0.75 -16.63 7.67
N PRO A 233 0.51 -15.31 7.57
CA PRO A 233 0.02 -14.70 6.32
C PRO A 233 0.87 -15.03 5.08
N LEU A 234 2.19 -14.92 5.17
CA LEU A 234 3.11 -15.26 4.07
C LEU A 234 3.05 -16.76 3.72
N GLU A 235 3.02 -17.65 4.73
CA GLU A 235 2.86 -19.09 4.49
C GLU A 235 1.52 -19.42 3.80
N ASN A 236 0.46 -18.70 4.14
CA ASN A 236 -0.84 -18.89 3.50
C ASN A 236 -0.83 -18.39 2.06
N LYS A 237 -0.16 -17.27 1.77
CA LYS A 237 0.02 -16.80 0.40
C LYS A 237 0.76 -17.82 -0.46
N ILE A 238 1.84 -18.41 0.05
CA ILE A 238 2.53 -19.52 -0.66
C ILE A 238 1.58 -20.69 -0.92
N LYS A 239 0.73 -21.07 0.04
CA LYS A 239 -0.24 -22.17 -0.18
C LYS A 239 -1.26 -21.84 -1.26
N GLU A 240 -1.66 -20.58 -1.40
CA GLU A 240 -2.53 -20.12 -2.49
C GLU A 240 -1.80 -20.19 -3.82
N LEU A 241 -0.57 -19.68 -3.87
CA LEU A 241 0.29 -19.74 -5.06
C LEU A 241 0.64 -21.20 -5.42
N LEU A 242 0.71 -22.15 -4.49
CA LEU A 242 0.92 -23.55 -4.88
C LEU A 242 -0.29 -24.20 -5.58
N LYS A 243 -1.45 -23.52 -5.66
CA LYS A 243 -2.65 -24.04 -6.34
C LYS A 243 -2.69 -23.57 -7.80
N GLY A 244 -3.19 -24.42 -8.69
CA GLY A 244 -3.36 -24.10 -10.12
C GLY A 244 -2.05 -24.17 -10.92
N ASP A 245 -2.12 -23.81 -12.20
CA ASP A 245 -1.00 -23.95 -13.13
C ASP A 245 0.14 -22.96 -12.84
N SER A 246 1.37 -23.38 -13.10
CA SER A 246 2.58 -22.59 -12.84
C SER A 246 2.78 -21.59 -13.97
N ASP A 247 3.08 -20.35 -13.63
CA ASP A 247 3.57 -19.32 -14.54
C ASP A 247 4.76 -18.60 -13.89
N THR A 248 5.53 -17.85 -14.68
CA THR A 248 6.75 -17.19 -14.22
C THR A 248 6.49 -16.19 -13.11
N LEU A 249 5.43 -15.38 -13.22
CA LEU A 249 5.10 -14.34 -12.23
C LEU A 249 4.78 -14.96 -10.87
N LYS A 250 4.00 -16.04 -10.88
CA LYS A 250 3.62 -16.82 -9.73
C LYS A 250 4.82 -17.49 -9.05
N ASN A 251 5.76 -18.02 -9.83
CA ASN A 251 7.02 -18.57 -9.31
C ASN A 251 7.84 -17.50 -8.60
N SER A 252 8.02 -16.33 -9.22
CA SER A 252 8.72 -15.20 -8.60
C SER A 252 8.03 -14.74 -7.31
N GLU A 253 6.69 -14.64 -7.28
CA GLU A 253 5.96 -14.30 -6.05
C GLU A 253 6.16 -15.31 -4.92
N MET A 254 6.24 -16.61 -5.22
CA MET A 254 6.57 -17.62 -4.21
C MET A 254 7.98 -17.42 -3.64
N VAL A 255 8.95 -17.05 -4.49
CA VAL A 255 10.33 -16.75 -4.07
C VAL A 255 10.36 -15.54 -3.18
N TYR A 256 9.70 -14.43 -3.55
CA TYR A 256 9.60 -13.25 -2.67
C TYR A 256 8.98 -13.58 -1.31
N CYS A 257 7.91 -14.39 -1.28
CA CYS A 257 7.34 -14.87 -0.02
C CYS A 257 8.33 -15.73 0.78
N ALA A 258 9.06 -16.63 0.12
CA ALA A 258 10.05 -17.50 0.74
C ALA A 258 11.18 -16.67 1.37
N THR A 259 11.70 -15.69 0.64
CA THR A 259 12.74 -14.76 1.12
C THR A 259 12.24 -13.93 2.29
N ALA A 260 10.99 -13.45 2.25
CA ALA A 260 10.38 -12.76 3.40
C ALA A 260 10.31 -13.66 4.65
N LEU A 261 9.93 -14.94 4.50
CA LEU A 261 9.94 -15.91 5.60
C LEU A 261 11.36 -16.19 6.12
N GLY A 262 12.34 -16.24 5.22
CA GLY A 262 13.76 -16.35 5.56
C GLY A 262 14.24 -15.18 6.41
N ASN A 263 13.85 -13.94 6.06
CA ASN A 263 14.19 -12.74 6.80
C ASN A 263 13.52 -12.70 8.19
N ILE A 264 12.30 -13.23 8.33
CA ILE A 264 11.66 -13.44 9.63
C ILE A 264 12.42 -14.46 10.48
N GLY A 265 13.08 -15.45 9.85
CA GLY A 265 14.03 -16.34 10.52
C GLY A 265 13.41 -17.43 11.38
N ASN A 266 12.11 -17.74 11.20
CA ASN A 266 11.42 -18.73 12.02
C ASN A 266 11.52 -20.15 11.41
N PRO A 267 12.15 -21.13 12.10
CA PRO A 267 12.33 -22.48 11.56
C PRO A 267 11.03 -23.23 11.25
N LYS A 268 9.89 -22.83 11.84
CA LYS A 268 8.58 -23.45 11.56
C LYS A 268 8.17 -23.32 10.09
N SER A 269 8.70 -22.32 9.38
CA SER A 269 8.45 -22.12 7.94
C SER A 269 9.17 -23.11 7.04
N ALA A 270 10.15 -23.87 7.55
CA ALA A 270 10.91 -24.83 6.74
C ALA A 270 10.01 -25.83 5.98
N LYS A 271 8.89 -26.25 6.57
CA LYS A 271 7.95 -27.18 5.91
C LYS A 271 7.34 -26.58 4.64
N ILE A 272 6.94 -25.31 4.64
CA ILE A 272 6.37 -24.68 3.45
C ILE A 272 7.46 -24.36 2.42
N LEU A 273 8.65 -23.97 2.88
CA LEU A 273 9.79 -23.66 2.02
C LEU A 273 10.31 -24.89 1.26
N ARG A 274 10.29 -26.08 1.88
CA ARG A 274 10.53 -27.36 1.18
C ARG A 274 9.55 -27.56 0.01
N LYS A 275 8.28 -27.17 0.18
CA LYS A 275 7.29 -27.29 -0.90
C LYS A 275 7.61 -26.34 -2.04
N VAL A 276 8.01 -25.11 -1.75
CA VAL A 276 8.45 -24.15 -2.77
C VAL A 276 9.70 -24.67 -3.49
N ALA A 277 10.72 -25.11 -2.74
CA ALA A 277 11.93 -25.68 -3.30
C ALA A 277 11.63 -26.88 -4.22
N ASN A 278 10.74 -27.78 -3.81
CA ASN A 278 10.32 -28.92 -4.60
C ASN A 278 9.51 -28.51 -5.84
N HIS A 279 8.62 -27.53 -5.73
CA HIS A 279 7.85 -26.98 -6.86
C HIS A 279 8.79 -26.41 -7.92
N LEU A 280 9.70 -25.52 -7.51
CA LEU A 280 10.70 -24.93 -8.41
C LEU A 280 11.62 -26.00 -9.00
N SER A 281 12.00 -27.01 -8.22
CA SER A 281 12.79 -28.16 -8.70
C SER A 281 12.05 -29.03 -9.72
N TYR A 282 10.71 -29.07 -9.70
CA TYR A 282 9.93 -29.86 -10.64
C TYR A 282 9.90 -29.22 -12.04
N ASP A 283 9.96 -27.89 -12.13
CA ASP A 283 10.19 -27.19 -13.40
C ASP A 283 11.56 -27.56 -14.01
N TYR A 284 12.56 -27.94 -13.20
CA TYR A 284 13.83 -28.52 -13.66
C TYR A 284 13.74 -29.99 -14.07
N SER A 285 12.68 -30.71 -13.67
CA SER A 285 12.67 -32.18 -13.72
C SER A 285 12.34 -32.79 -15.09
N GLY A 286 12.13 -31.97 -16.12
CA GLY A 286 11.82 -32.44 -17.47
C GLY A 286 10.41 -33.02 -17.65
N GLY A 287 9.49 -32.76 -16.71
CA GLY A 287 8.06 -33.03 -16.93
C GLY A 287 7.50 -32.19 -18.09
N GLU A 288 6.37 -32.61 -18.68
CA GLU A 288 5.74 -32.05 -19.91
C GLU A 288 5.64 -30.50 -20.01
N ARG A 289 5.82 -29.77 -18.90
CA ARG A 289 5.87 -28.30 -18.87
C ARG A 289 7.17 -27.69 -19.39
N VAL A 290 8.30 -28.39 -19.36
CA VAL A 290 9.60 -27.81 -19.72
C VAL A 290 10.29 -28.68 -20.75
N LEU A 291 9.87 -28.49 -22.00
CA LEU A 291 10.84 -28.65 -23.08
C LEU A 291 11.92 -27.58 -22.85
N TRP A 292 13.08 -27.98 -22.35
CA TRP A 292 14.31 -27.17 -22.24
C TRP A 292 14.67 -26.41 -23.53
N LYS A 293 14.03 -26.76 -24.65
CA LYS A 293 14.08 -26.08 -25.93
C LYS A 293 13.40 -24.70 -25.96
N TYR A 294 12.46 -24.40 -25.05
CA TYR A 294 11.66 -23.17 -25.07
C TYR A 294 11.60 -22.42 -23.73
N HIS A 295 11.97 -23.04 -22.61
CA HIS A 295 12.05 -22.40 -21.30
C HIS A 295 13.30 -22.85 -20.54
N THR A 296 14.14 -21.88 -20.16
CA THR A 296 15.23 -22.06 -19.21
C THR A 296 14.69 -21.73 -17.81
N PRO A 297 14.55 -22.72 -16.91
CA PRO A 297 14.10 -22.45 -15.55
C PRO A 297 15.08 -21.51 -14.82
N ASN A 298 14.56 -20.61 -13.97
CA ASN A 298 15.34 -19.57 -13.31
C ASN A 298 16.20 -20.12 -12.16
N ILE A 299 17.50 -20.31 -12.40
CA ILE A 299 18.44 -20.94 -11.44
C ILE A 299 18.57 -20.10 -10.18
N TYR A 300 18.53 -18.77 -10.32
CA TYR A 300 18.67 -17.86 -9.20
C TYR A 300 17.56 -18.07 -8.18
N GLU A 301 16.31 -18.16 -8.64
CA GLU A 301 15.13 -18.37 -7.78
C GLU A 301 15.20 -19.70 -7.02
N LEU A 302 15.62 -20.78 -7.68
CA LEU A 302 15.80 -22.08 -7.04
C LEU A 302 16.84 -22.02 -5.91
N PHE A 303 18.00 -21.42 -6.20
CA PHE A 303 19.09 -21.30 -5.23
C PHE A 303 18.73 -20.37 -4.07
N GLU A 304 17.98 -19.29 -4.33
CA GLU A 304 17.51 -18.37 -3.30
C GLU A 304 16.63 -19.07 -2.25
N VAL A 305 15.68 -19.90 -2.67
CA VAL A 305 14.83 -20.67 -1.75
C VAL A 305 15.64 -21.70 -0.95
N HIS A 306 16.64 -22.32 -1.56
CA HIS A 306 17.56 -23.24 -0.86
C HIS A 306 18.48 -22.52 0.13
N GLU A 307 18.92 -21.30 -0.20
CA GLU A 307 19.67 -20.44 0.72
C GLU A 307 18.82 -20.06 1.93
N VAL A 308 17.55 -19.73 1.71
CA VAL A 308 16.60 -19.46 2.80
C VAL A 308 16.46 -20.68 3.71
N LEU A 309 16.30 -21.89 3.16
CA LEU A 309 16.29 -23.13 3.96
C LEU A 309 17.59 -23.31 4.75
N ALA A 310 18.74 -23.02 4.14
CA ALA A 310 20.03 -23.09 4.81
C ALA A 310 20.12 -22.11 5.99
N LYS A 311 19.68 -20.86 5.81
CA LYS A 311 19.60 -19.82 6.86
C LYS A 311 18.70 -20.24 8.03
N LEU A 312 17.66 -21.03 7.78
CA LEU A 312 16.78 -21.60 8.81
C LEU A 312 17.33 -22.88 9.48
N GLY A 313 18.59 -23.25 9.22
CA GLY A 313 19.26 -24.39 9.84
C GLY A 313 19.23 -25.68 9.02
N HIS A 314 18.74 -25.65 7.78
CA HIS A 314 18.61 -26.82 6.91
C HIS A 314 19.69 -26.90 5.81
N LYS A 315 20.90 -26.39 6.06
CA LYS A 315 22.00 -26.34 5.08
C LYS A 315 22.33 -27.71 4.46
N LYS A 316 22.46 -28.75 5.31
CA LYS A 316 22.80 -30.10 4.82
C LYS A 316 21.75 -30.63 3.86
N GLU A 317 20.48 -30.46 4.22
CA GLU A 317 19.34 -30.86 3.38
C GLU A 317 19.35 -30.10 2.05
N ALA A 318 19.51 -28.78 2.09
CA ALA A 318 19.55 -27.94 0.89
C ALA A 318 20.69 -28.36 -0.05
N LEU A 319 21.89 -28.62 0.48
CA LEU A 319 23.03 -29.08 -0.33
C LEU A 319 22.83 -30.46 -0.91
N VAL A 320 22.24 -31.41 -0.17
CA VAL A 320 21.92 -32.74 -0.72
C VAL A 320 21.00 -32.58 -1.92
N ARG A 321 19.92 -31.79 -1.77
CA ARG A 321 18.94 -31.60 -2.85
C ARG A 321 19.54 -30.94 -4.09
N LEU A 322 20.34 -29.89 -3.92
CA LEU A 322 21.02 -29.24 -5.06
C LEU A 322 22.03 -30.17 -5.76
N ASN A 323 22.68 -31.08 -5.03
CA ASN A 323 23.57 -32.08 -5.65
C ASN A 323 22.79 -33.19 -6.38
N GLU A 324 21.59 -33.54 -5.92
CA GLU A 324 20.68 -34.44 -6.66
C GLU A 324 20.27 -33.80 -8.00
N LEU A 325 19.82 -32.54 -7.98
CA LEU A 325 19.48 -31.81 -9.21
C LEU A 325 20.66 -31.71 -10.18
N LYS A 326 21.87 -31.50 -9.66
CA LYS A 326 23.10 -31.55 -10.47
C LYS A 326 23.25 -32.91 -11.16
N LYS A 327 23.06 -34.00 -10.42
CA LYS A 327 23.23 -35.36 -10.95
C LYS A 327 22.20 -35.66 -12.04
N ASP A 328 20.97 -35.25 -11.79
CA ASP A 328 19.83 -35.65 -12.60
C ASP A 328 19.69 -34.77 -13.86
N TYR A 329 20.01 -33.47 -13.79
CA TYR A 329 19.65 -32.52 -14.86
C TYR A 329 20.78 -31.67 -15.42
N LEU A 330 21.98 -31.63 -14.80
CA LEU A 330 23.04 -30.73 -15.27
C LEU A 330 23.41 -30.98 -16.74
N LYS A 331 23.40 -32.24 -17.21
CA LYS A 331 23.73 -32.57 -18.60
C LYS A 331 22.68 -32.14 -19.62
N GLU A 332 21.44 -31.89 -19.17
CA GLU A 332 20.31 -31.48 -20.01
C GLU A 332 20.24 -29.97 -20.19
N MET A 333 20.89 -29.21 -19.30
CA MET A 333 21.01 -27.76 -19.36
C MET A 333 21.94 -27.33 -20.51
N ASP A 334 21.71 -26.15 -21.09
CA ASP A 334 22.67 -25.53 -22.01
C ASP A 334 23.97 -25.11 -21.30
N GLY A 335 25.03 -24.83 -22.06
CA GLY A 335 26.36 -24.59 -21.52
C GLY A 335 26.46 -23.39 -20.56
N ASP A 336 25.71 -22.32 -20.81
CA ASP A 336 25.73 -21.12 -19.95
C ASP A 336 24.98 -21.41 -18.64
N THR A 337 23.80 -22.03 -18.74
CA THR A 337 23.00 -22.49 -17.60
C THR A 337 23.77 -23.48 -16.72
N GLN A 338 24.52 -24.43 -17.31
CA GLN A 338 25.39 -25.36 -16.58
C GLN A 338 26.47 -24.62 -15.77
N LYS A 339 27.15 -23.67 -16.40
CA LYS A 339 28.22 -22.88 -15.77
C LYS A 339 27.66 -22.10 -14.57
N GLU A 340 26.50 -21.49 -14.75
CA GLU A 340 25.82 -20.74 -13.70
C GLU A 340 25.40 -21.64 -12.53
N PHE A 341 24.78 -22.79 -12.82
CA PHE A 341 24.39 -23.77 -11.81
C PHE A 341 25.58 -24.21 -10.95
N LEU A 342 26.70 -24.56 -11.59
CA LEU A 342 27.91 -25.01 -10.92
C LEU A 342 28.53 -23.91 -10.05
N GLU A 343 28.53 -22.67 -10.52
CA GLU A 343 29.03 -21.53 -9.75
C GLU A 343 28.14 -21.25 -8.53
N ASN A 344 26.82 -21.26 -8.68
CA ASN A 344 25.89 -21.11 -7.57
C ASN A 344 26.00 -22.28 -6.57
N LEU A 345 26.18 -23.52 -7.03
CA LEU A 345 26.44 -24.67 -6.16
C LEU A 345 27.76 -24.54 -5.39
N ARG A 346 28.80 -23.99 -6.02
CA ARG A 346 30.08 -23.71 -5.35
C ARG A 346 29.91 -22.68 -4.25
N LYS A 347 29.13 -21.61 -4.49
CA LYS A 347 28.75 -20.62 -3.47
C LYS A 347 27.95 -21.27 -2.35
N ALA A 348 26.98 -22.12 -2.68
CA ALA A 348 26.10 -22.78 -1.72
C ALA A 348 26.84 -23.63 -0.68
N LYS A 349 27.95 -24.27 -1.05
CA LYS A 349 28.79 -25.03 -0.11
C LYS A 349 29.32 -24.17 1.05
N LYS A 350 29.41 -22.85 0.86
CA LYS A 350 29.89 -21.88 1.85
C LYS A 350 28.80 -21.28 2.75
N TRP A 351 27.52 -21.61 2.54
CA TRP A 351 26.40 -21.11 3.34
C TRP A 351 26.52 -21.36 4.85
#